data_AF-A0A1F5X0W8-F1
#
_entry.id   AF-A0A1F5X0W8-F1
#
_cell.length_a   1.000
_cell.length_b   1.000
_cell.length_c   1.000
_cell.angle_alpha   90.00
_cell.angle_beta   90.00
_cell.angle_gamma   90.00
#
_symmetry.space_group_name_H-M   'P 1'
#
loop_
_entity.id
_entity.type
_entity.pdbx_description
1 polymer ?
#
loop_
_entity_poly.entity_id
_entity_poly.type
_entity_poly.pdbx_seq_one_letter_code
_entity_poly.pdbx_strand_id
1 'polypeptide(L)'
;MELRKGLLWAGIGALSLATFYAVSLFLFGTFSEFQVKVLLTTAAVGAYSLMGFCSTGFKEKGMDNFVPLTAIAVGVSVVGAFVAMYLVWKIDMSFGHNLENKIKIELTCLVLSFALAQSSLLIKAVSDHVAVKSLVIGTLLFVGITAFMLINLILNKWDMNSELYFRFLITSFILSLGGSLTLPLVKKVTA
;
A
#
# COMPACT_ATOMS: atom_id res chain seq x y z
N MET A 1 10.98 -1.05 26.35
CA MET A 1 11.34 -0.07 25.30
C MET A 1 12.47 -0.56 24.38
N GLU A 2 13.41 -1.38 24.88
CA GLU A 2 14.55 -1.85 24.09
C GLU A 2 14.20 -2.83 22.96
N LEU A 3 13.24 -3.74 23.18
CA LEU A 3 12.75 -4.67 22.15
C LEU A 3 12.17 -3.96 20.91
N ARG A 4 11.46 -2.83 21.10
CA ARG A 4 10.92 -2.04 19.97
C ARG A 4 12.03 -1.39 19.16
N LYS A 5 13.04 -0.83 19.82
CA LYS A 5 14.20 -0.23 19.16
C LYS A 5 15.02 -1.28 18.42
N GLY A 6 15.22 -2.45 19.02
CA GLY A 6 15.89 -3.58 18.38
C GLY A 6 15.16 -4.08 17.13
N LEU A 7 13.83 -4.25 17.20
CA LEU A 7 13.02 -4.66 16.06
C LEU A 7 13.07 -3.62 14.92
N LEU A 8 13.01 -2.32 15.25
CA LEU A 8 13.10 -1.25 14.26
C LEU A 8 14.47 -1.25 13.57
N TRP A 9 15.56 -1.33 14.33
CA TRP A 9 16.92 -1.38 13.77
C TRP A 9 17.16 -2.65 12.95
N ALA A 10 16.70 -3.80 13.42
CA ALA A 10 16.76 -5.06 12.68
C ALA A 10 15.94 -4.97 11.38
N GLY A 11 14.75 -4.36 11.43
CA GLY A 11 13.91 -4.13 10.26
C GLY A 11 14.59 -3.23 9.22
N ILE A 12 15.18 -2.11 9.66
CA ILE A 12 15.93 -1.20 8.78
C ILE A 12 17.14 -1.93 8.17
N GLY A 13 17.88 -2.69 8.96
CA GLY A 13 19.02 -3.49 8.48
C GLY A 13 18.60 -4.52 7.44
N ALA A 14 17.52 -5.27 7.71
CA ALA A 14 16.97 -6.25 6.77
C ALA A 14 16.50 -5.60 5.46
N LEU A 15 15.82 -4.44 5.54
CA LEU A 15 15.37 -3.68 4.37
C LEU A 15 16.55 -3.16 3.53
N SER A 16 17.60 -2.67 4.18
CA SER A 16 18.80 -2.18 3.51
C SER A 16 19.54 -3.31 2.79
N LEU A 17 19.72 -4.46 3.45
CA LEU A 17 20.32 -5.66 2.85
C LEU A 17 19.46 -6.20 1.69
N ALA A 18 18.15 -6.25 1.86
CA ALA A 18 17.21 -6.66 0.80
C ALA A 18 17.30 -5.75 -0.43
N THR A 19 17.40 -4.44 -0.21
CA THR A 19 17.57 -3.45 -1.28
C THR A 19 18.89 -3.62 -2.00
N PHE A 20 19.98 -3.78 -1.24
CA PHE A 20 21.31 -4.03 -1.80
C PHE A 20 21.35 -5.30 -2.67
N TYR A 21 20.70 -6.37 -2.20
CA TYR A 21 20.60 -7.62 -2.94
C TYR A 21 19.75 -7.48 -4.22
N ALA A 22 18.62 -6.79 -4.14
CA ALA A 22 17.77 -6.50 -5.29
C ALA A 22 18.50 -5.69 -6.36
N VAL A 23 19.21 -4.62 -5.97
CA VAL A 23 20.03 -3.80 -6.88
C VAL A 23 21.15 -4.63 -7.49
N SER A 24 21.84 -5.46 -6.71
CA SER A 24 22.91 -6.34 -7.20
C SER A 24 22.39 -7.35 -8.23
N LEU A 25 21.20 -7.94 -8.00
CA LEU A 25 20.54 -8.81 -8.97
C LEU A 25 20.16 -8.07 -10.26
N PHE A 26 19.73 -6.81 -10.17
CA PHE A 26 19.42 -6.01 -11.37
C PHE A 26 20.66 -5.68 -12.21
N LEU A 27 21.81 -5.44 -11.57
CA LEU A 27 23.05 -5.07 -12.27
C LEU A 27 23.82 -6.27 -12.84
N PHE A 28 23.80 -7.41 -12.15
CA PHE A 28 24.66 -8.57 -12.48
C PHE A 28 23.89 -9.87 -12.73
N GLY A 29 22.57 -9.88 -12.56
CA GLY A 29 21.74 -11.07 -12.66
C GLY A 29 21.37 -11.46 -14.10
N THR A 30 21.18 -12.76 -14.30
CA THR A 30 20.75 -13.35 -15.58
C THR A 30 19.22 -13.51 -15.68
N PHE A 31 18.46 -12.94 -14.73
CA PHE A 31 16.99 -13.00 -14.65
C PHE A 31 16.43 -14.43 -14.80
N SER A 32 17.02 -15.41 -14.11
CA SER A 32 16.44 -16.75 -14.03
C SER A 32 15.12 -16.73 -13.24
N GLU A 33 14.23 -17.69 -13.48
CA GLU A 33 12.92 -17.77 -12.79
C GLU A 33 13.05 -17.70 -11.26
N PHE A 34 14.09 -18.31 -10.71
CA PHE A 34 14.37 -18.27 -9.28
C PHE A 34 14.71 -16.85 -8.80
N GLN A 35 15.55 -16.11 -9.54
CA GLN A 35 15.90 -14.72 -9.20
C GLN A 35 14.67 -13.81 -9.25
N VAL A 36 13.80 -13.99 -10.24
CA VAL A 36 12.55 -13.24 -10.36
C VAL A 36 11.63 -13.52 -9.17
N LYS A 37 11.44 -14.80 -8.78
CA LYS A 37 10.62 -15.18 -7.62
C LYS A 37 11.15 -14.60 -6.30
N VAL A 38 12.46 -14.64 -6.09
CA VAL A 38 13.08 -14.04 -4.89
C VAL A 38 12.89 -12.52 -4.86
N LEU A 39 13.07 -11.86 -6.01
CA LEU A 39 12.86 -10.42 -6.14
C LEU A 39 11.40 -10.02 -5.86
N LEU A 40 10.44 -10.75 -6.44
CA LEU A 40 9.00 -10.49 -6.24
C LEU A 40 8.56 -10.74 -4.80
N THR A 41 9.08 -11.78 -4.16
CA THR A 41 8.84 -12.05 -2.73
C THR A 41 9.37 -10.90 -1.86
N THR A 42 10.59 -10.44 -2.15
CA THR A 42 11.22 -9.34 -1.42
C THR A 42 10.45 -8.03 -1.60
N ALA A 43 10.01 -7.74 -2.82
CA ALA A 43 9.20 -6.58 -3.14
C ALA A 43 7.84 -6.61 -2.42
N ALA A 44 7.16 -7.77 -2.42
CA ALA A 44 5.89 -7.95 -1.72
C ALA A 44 6.06 -7.74 -0.20
N VAL A 45 7.04 -8.41 0.41
CA VAL A 45 7.33 -8.25 1.85
C VAL A 45 7.63 -6.79 2.17
N GLY A 46 8.48 -6.14 1.38
CA GLY A 46 8.81 -4.73 1.56
C GLY A 46 7.58 -3.82 1.48
N ALA A 47 6.77 -4.00 0.44
CA ALA A 47 5.56 -3.19 0.21
C ALA A 47 4.54 -3.37 1.33
N TYR A 48 4.17 -4.61 1.69
CA TYR A 48 3.20 -4.88 2.75
C TYR A 48 3.71 -4.52 4.13
N SER A 49 5.02 -4.67 4.39
CA SER A 49 5.63 -4.20 5.65
C SER A 49 5.52 -2.67 5.76
N LEU A 50 5.86 -1.93 4.70
CA LEU A 50 5.73 -0.47 4.67
C LEU A 50 4.28 -0.03 4.87
N MET A 51 3.32 -0.67 4.20
CA MET A 51 1.89 -0.39 4.37
C MET A 51 1.43 -0.64 5.80
N GLY A 52 1.82 -1.78 6.38
CA GLY A 52 1.54 -2.11 7.78
C GLY A 52 2.16 -1.09 8.75
N PHE A 53 3.40 -0.67 8.52
CA PHE A 53 4.06 0.36 9.33
C PHE A 53 3.34 1.70 9.25
N CYS A 54 2.93 2.14 8.05
CA CYS A 54 2.14 3.37 7.87
C CYS A 54 0.81 3.34 8.63
N SER A 55 0.24 2.16 8.83
CA SER A 55 -0.97 1.96 9.64
C SER A 55 -0.73 1.94 11.14
N THR A 56 0.51 1.70 11.59
CA THR A 56 0.87 1.74 13.02
C THR A 56 1.30 3.15 13.43
N GLY A 57 0.62 3.76 14.40
CA GLY A 57 1.02 5.09 14.89
C GLY A 57 -0.03 5.90 15.63
N PHE A 58 -1.26 5.39 15.75
CA PHE A 58 -2.37 6.09 16.40
C PHE A 58 -2.32 6.06 17.92
N LYS A 59 -1.73 4.99 18.49
CA LYS A 59 -1.63 4.81 19.94
C LYS A 59 -0.72 5.85 20.63
N GLU A 60 0.19 6.48 19.88
CA GLU A 60 1.08 7.53 20.40
C GLU A 60 0.42 8.92 20.43
N LYS A 61 -0.72 9.11 19.77
CA LYS A 61 -1.41 10.41 19.66
C LYS A 61 -2.72 10.51 20.45
N GLY A 62 -3.03 9.53 21.31
CA GLY A 62 -4.31 9.49 22.05
C GLY A 62 -5.54 9.28 21.14
N MET A 63 -5.34 8.73 19.94
CA MET A 63 -6.39 8.48 18.95
C MET A 63 -6.95 7.06 19.10
N ASP A 64 -7.37 6.69 20.31
CA ASP A 64 -7.77 5.32 20.65
C ASP A 64 -8.99 4.82 19.84
N ASN A 65 -9.86 5.74 19.42
CA ASN A 65 -11.00 5.43 18.55
C ASN A 65 -10.61 4.85 17.17
N PHE A 66 -9.38 5.07 16.71
CA PHE A 66 -8.89 4.56 15.42
C PHE A 66 -8.05 3.28 15.53
N VAL A 67 -7.84 2.75 16.74
CA VAL A 67 -7.18 1.46 16.98
C VAL A 67 -7.78 0.30 16.18
N PRO A 68 -9.13 0.12 16.06
CA PRO A 68 -9.67 -0.97 15.26
C PRO A 68 -9.31 -0.86 13.77
N LEU A 69 -9.24 0.37 13.21
CA LEU A 69 -8.82 0.59 11.83
C LEU A 69 -7.37 0.15 11.60
N THR A 70 -6.49 0.40 12.58
CA THR A 70 -5.09 -0.05 12.51
C THR A 70 -4.96 -1.56 12.50
N ALA A 71 -5.76 -2.25 13.33
CA ALA A 71 -5.74 -3.71 13.39
C ALA A 71 -6.22 -4.32 12.08
N ILE A 72 -7.27 -3.74 11.46
CA ILE A 72 -7.75 -4.16 10.14
C ILE A 72 -6.67 -3.92 9.08
N ALA A 73 -6.07 -2.74 9.04
CA ALA A 73 -5.06 -2.40 8.04
C ALA A 73 -3.80 -3.28 8.13
N VAL A 74 -3.33 -3.54 9.35
CA VAL A 74 -2.22 -4.47 9.59
C VAL A 74 -2.63 -5.90 9.22
N GLY A 75 -3.83 -6.34 9.61
CA GLY A 75 -4.35 -7.66 9.26
C GLY A 75 -4.43 -7.89 7.76
N VAL A 76 -4.99 -6.93 7.02
CA VAL A 76 -5.08 -6.98 5.55
C VAL A 76 -3.68 -6.98 4.93
N SER A 77 -2.73 -6.20 5.46
CA SER A 77 -1.35 -6.19 4.96
C SER A 77 -0.63 -7.52 5.19
N VAL A 78 -0.83 -8.15 6.34
CA VAL A 78 -0.24 -9.47 6.65
C VAL A 78 -0.84 -10.55 5.77
N VAL A 79 -2.17 -10.58 5.64
CA VAL A 79 -2.86 -11.54 4.75
C VAL A 79 -2.40 -11.33 3.31
N GLY A 80 -2.31 -10.08 2.84
CA GLY A 80 -1.78 -9.74 1.53
C GLY A 80 -0.36 -10.24 1.31
N ALA A 81 0.54 -10.04 2.27
CA ALA A 81 1.91 -10.56 2.19
C ALA A 81 1.96 -12.09 2.07
N PHE A 82 1.12 -12.82 2.83
CA PHE A 82 1.04 -14.27 2.73
C PHE A 82 0.47 -14.74 1.38
N VAL A 83 -0.56 -14.06 0.88
CA VAL A 83 -1.16 -14.35 -0.44
C VAL A 83 -0.12 -14.09 -1.54
N ALA A 84 0.61 -12.97 -1.46
CA ALA A 84 1.69 -12.62 -2.38
C ALA A 84 2.79 -13.69 -2.41
N MET A 85 3.30 -14.07 -1.24
CA MET A 85 4.31 -15.13 -1.11
C MET A 85 3.82 -16.45 -1.70
N TYR A 86 2.59 -16.84 -1.35
CA TYR A 86 2.00 -18.06 -1.87
C TYR A 86 1.90 -18.00 -3.40
N LEU A 87 1.39 -16.91 -3.97
CA LEU A 87 1.32 -16.74 -5.42
C LEU A 87 2.69 -16.85 -6.08
N VAL A 88 3.70 -16.12 -5.59
CA VAL A 88 5.04 -16.09 -6.20
C VAL A 88 5.68 -17.47 -6.31
N TRP A 89 5.49 -18.32 -5.30
CA TRP A 89 6.10 -19.65 -5.28
C TRP A 89 5.24 -20.75 -5.91
N LYS A 90 3.91 -20.66 -5.81
CA LYS A 90 2.96 -21.66 -6.37
C LYS A 90 2.49 -21.38 -7.79
N ILE A 91 2.75 -20.19 -8.33
CA ILE A 91 2.52 -19.92 -9.75
C ILE A 91 3.67 -20.56 -10.51
N ASP A 92 3.36 -21.69 -11.11
CA ASP A 92 4.02 -22.11 -12.34
C ASP A 92 3.58 -21.10 -13.42
N MET A 93 4.51 -20.52 -14.20
CA MET A 93 4.21 -19.49 -15.21
C MET A 93 3.35 -20.01 -16.39
N SER A 94 2.72 -21.18 -16.25
CA SER A 94 1.76 -21.70 -17.19
C SER A 94 0.45 -20.90 -17.10
N PHE A 95 0.21 -20.08 -18.12
CA PHE A 95 -1.01 -19.26 -18.30
C PHE A 95 -2.27 -20.14 -18.35
N GLY A 96 -2.88 -20.40 -17.20
CA GLY A 96 -4.17 -21.06 -17.07
C GLY A 96 -5.22 -20.14 -16.43
N HIS A 97 -6.50 -20.45 -16.61
CA HIS A 97 -7.64 -19.67 -16.07
C HIS A 97 -7.60 -19.48 -14.53
N ASN A 98 -6.87 -20.34 -13.82
CA ASN A 98 -6.62 -20.21 -12.37
C ASN A 98 -5.58 -19.13 -12.01
N LEU A 99 -4.72 -18.74 -12.95
CA LEU A 99 -3.71 -17.69 -12.75
C LEU A 99 -4.36 -16.30 -12.69
N GLU A 100 -5.30 -16.04 -13.61
CA GLU A 100 -6.02 -14.76 -13.70
C GLU A 100 -6.73 -14.41 -12.39
N ASN A 101 -7.48 -15.38 -11.82
CA ASN A 101 -8.19 -15.17 -10.56
C ASN A 101 -7.25 -14.93 -9.37
N LYS A 102 -6.11 -15.63 -9.30
CA LYS A 102 -5.13 -15.44 -8.23
C LYS A 102 -4.50 -14.04 -8.29
N ILE A 103 -4.11 -13.59 -9.49
CA ILE A 103 -3.55 -12.25 -9.71
C ILE A 103 -4.57 -11.16 -9.34
N LYS A 104 -5.86 -11.36 -9.63
CA LYS A 104 -6.92 -10.41 -9.22
C LYS A 104 -7.04 -10.28 -7.71
N ILE A 105 -7.00 -11.40 -6.99
CA ILE A 105 -7.07 -11.40 -5.52
C ILE A 105 -5.88 -10.63 -4.95
N GLU A 106 -4.68 -10.88 -5.48
CA GLU A 106 -3.46 -10.19 -5.06
C GLU A 106 -3.53 -8.69 -5.32
N LEU A 107 -3.89 -8.27 -6.55
CA LEU A 107 -4.04 -6.86 -6.89
C LEU A 107 -5.11 -6.17 -6.04
N THR A 108 -6.22 -6.83 -5.77
CA THR A 108 -7.28 -6.30 -4.89
C THR A 108 -6.75 -6.11 -3.47
N CYS A 109 -6.00 -7.09 -2.95
CA CYS A 109 -5.41 -7.00 -1.63
C CYS A 109 -4.36 -5.89 -1.52
N LEU A 110 -3.57 -5.70 -2.58
CA LEU A 110 -2.58 -4.62 -2.69
C LEU A 110 -3.26 -3.25 -2.69
N VAL A 111 -4.28 -3.05 -3.54
CA VAL A 111 -5.05 -1.79 -3.59
C VAL A 111 -5.70 -1.48 -2.24
N LEU A 112 -6.29 -2.50 -1.60
CA LEU A 112 -6.94 -2.34 -0.30
C LEU A 112 -5.92 -1.98 0.80
N SER A 113 -4.78 -2.67 0.84
CA SER A 113 -3.71 -2.41 1.82
C SER A 113 -3.14 -1.00 1.62
N PHE A 114 -2.94 -0.58 0.38
CA PHE A 114 -2.45 0.75 0.05
C PHE A 114 -3.45 1.83 0.46
N ALA A 115 -4.73 1.66 0.14
CA ALA A 115 -5.78 2.60 0.51
C ALA A 115 -5.90 2.75 2.03
N LEU A 116 -5.81 1.64 2.77
CA LEU A 116 -5.83 1.64 4.25
C LEU A 116 -4.58 2.29 4.84
N ALA A 117 -3.40 2.04 4.28
CA ALA A 117 -2.15 2.67 4.69
C ALA A 117 -2.18 4.18 4.44
N GLN A 118 -2.62 4.62 3.25
CA GLN A 118 -2.76 6.03 2.91
C GLN A 118 -3.80 6.71 3.81
N SER A 119 -4.96 6.08 4.02
CA SER A 119 -5.99 6.59 4.94
C SER A 119 -5.46 6.73 6.36
N SER A 120 -4.70 5.74 6.83
CA SER A 120 -4.07 5.78 8.16
C SER A 120 -3.11 6.97 8.30
N LEU A 121 -2.30 7.22 7.27
CA LEU A 121 -1.35 8.33 7.25
C LEU A 121 -2.07 9.69 7.25
N LEU A 122 -3.14 9.82 6.47
CA LEU A 122 -3.96 11.03 6.37
C LEU A 122 -4.66 11.36 7.70
N ILE A 123 -5.25 10.36 8.36
CA ILE A 123 -5.92 10.55 9.66
C ILE A 123 -4.89 10.97 10.73
N LYS A 124 -3.67 10.43 10.70
CA LYS A 124 -2.58 10.84 11.61
C LYS A 124 -2.14 12.30 11.38
N ALA A 125 -2.35 12.84 10.17
CA ALA A 125 -2.01 14.21 9.82
C ALA A 125 -3.05 15.25 10.27
N VAL A 126 -4.24 14.82 10.73
CA VAL A 126 -5.30 15.71 11.22
C VAL A 126 -4.78 16.61 12.34
N SER A 127 -5.16 17.89 12.26
CA SER A 127 -4.88 18.96 13.21
C SER A 127 -6.21 19.62 13.61
N ASP A 128 -6.22 20.39 14.69
CA ASP A 128 -7.44 21.07 15.17
C ASP A 128 -7.98 22.15 14.21
N HIS A 129 -7.17 22.61 13.25
CA HIS A 129 -7.62 23.58 12.25
C HIS A 129 -8.64 22.97 11.28
N VAL A 130 -9.80 23.63 11.16
CA VAL A 130 -10.93 23.23 10.30
C VAL A 130 -10.52 23.07 8.83
N ALA A 131 -9.64 23.94 8.33
CA ALA A 131 -9.12 23.86 6.95
C ALA A 131 -8.35 22.57 6.70
N VAL A 132 -7.47 22.17 7.63
CA VAL A 132 -6.72 20.92 7.55
C VAL A 132 -7.65 19.72 7.64
N LYS A 133 -8.64 19.76 8.54
CA LYS A 133 -9.63 18.69 8.70
C LYS A 133 -10.47 18.49 7.42
N SER A 134 -10.95 19.57 6.81
CA SER A 134 -11.71 19.51 5.56
C SER A 134 -10.86 18.92 4.42
N LEU A 135 -9.59 19.31 4.32
CA LEU A 135 -8.67 18.81 3.30
C LEU A 135 -8.35 17.31 3.51
N VAL A 136 -8.16 16.86 4.75
CA VAL A 136 -7.98 15.42 5.06
C VAL A 136 -9.23 14.62 4.66
N ILE A 137 -10.43 15.08 5.02
CA ILE A 137 -11.69 14.39 4.69
C ILE A 137 -11.88 14.32 3.17
N GLY A 138 -11.64 15.42 2.46
CA GLY A 138 -11.70 15.44 0.99
C GLY A 138 -10.72 14.44 0.36
N THR A 139 -9.48 14.42 0.84
CA THR A 139 -8.46 13.49 0.33
C THR A 139 -8.85 12.03 0.60
N LEU A 140 -9.37 11.72 1.80
CA LEU A 140 -9.86 10.38 2.15
C LEU A 140 -10.98 9.90 1.22
N LEU A 141 -11.91 10.79 0.86
CA LEU A 141 -12.98 10.47 -0.09
C LEU A 141 -12.40 10.09 -1.45
N PHE A 142 -11.45 10.86 -1.98
CA PHE A 142 -10.81 10.54 -3.27
C PHE A 142 -9.99 9.25 -3.22
N VAL A 143 -9.31 8.96 -2.11
CA VAL A 143 -8.63 7.66 -1.92
C VAL A 143 -9.63 6.51 -1.97
N GLY A 144 -10.76 6.62 -1.26
CA GLY A 144 -11.82 5.61 -1.24
C GLY A 144 -12.44 5.39 -2.62
N ILE A 145 -12.77 6.46 -3.33
CA ILE A 145 -13.31 6.40 -4.70
C ILE A 145 -12.31 5.72 -5.63
N THR A 146 -11.04 6.13 -5.58
CA THR A 146 -9.99 5.57 -6.44
C THR A 146 -9.78 4.08 -6.17
N ALA A 147 -9.74 3.68 -4.89
CA ALA A 147 -9.62 2.28 -4.51
C ALA A 147 -10.82 1.45 -4.99
N PHE A 148 -12.04 1.97 -4.82
CA PHE A 148 -13.25 1.29 -5.29
C PHE A 148 -13.26 1.12 -6.82
N MET A 149 -12.84 2.13 -7.57
CA MET A 149 -12.74 2.04 -9.03
C MET A 149 -11.66 1.05 -9.45
N LEU A 150 -10.46 1.10 -8.84
CA LEU A 150 -9.40 0.14 -9.15
C LEU A 150 -9.84 -1.31 -8.89
N ILE A 151 -10.51 -1.58 -7.76
CA ILE A 151 -11.02 -2.92 -7.45
C ILE A 151 -12.05 -3.36 -8.51
N ASN A 152 -12.99 -2.48 -8.89
CA ASN A 152 -13.95 -2.80 -9.95
C ASN A 152 -13.28 -3.07 -11.31
N LEU A 153 -12.23 -2.32 -11.65
CA LEU A 153 -11.47 -2.52 -12.88
C LEU A 153 -10.77 -3.89 -12.89
N ILE A 154 -10.15 -4.26 -11.76
CA ILE A 154 -9.48 -5.55 -11.57
C ILE A 154 -10.46 -6.71 -11.67
N LEU A 155 -11.65 -6.59 -11.06
CA LEU A 155 -12.66 -7.64 -11.07
C LEU A 155 -13.29 -7.84 -12.46
N ASN A 156 -13.55 -6.75 -13.19
CA ASN A 156 -14.17 -6.76 -14.52
C ASN A 156 -13.19 -7.01 -15.68
N LYS A 157 -12.06 -7.69 -15.44
CA LYS A 157 -11.11 -8.11 -16.48
C LYS A 157 -10.55 -6.99 -17.36
N TRP A 158 -10.51 -5.75 -16.86
CA TRP A 158 -10.11 -4.58 -17.67
C TRP A 158 -11.01 -4.33 -18.88
N ASP A 159 -12.21 -4.94 -18.93
CA ASP A 159 -13.15 -4.85 -20.05
C ASP A 159 -13.99 -3.56 -20.01
N MET A 160 -13.71 -2.68 -19.04
CA MET A 160 -14.33 -1.36 -18.95
C MET A 160 -13.71 -0.42 -19.98
N ASN A 161 -14.19 -0.48 -21.21
CA ASN A 161 -13.68 0.31 -22.34
C ASN A 161 -14.28 1.73 -22.42
N SER A 162 -14.81 2.26 -21.31
CA SER A 162 -15.37 3.61 -21.28
C SER A 162 -14.28 4.62 -20.93
N GLU A 163 -13.94 5.46 -21.91
CA GLU A 163 -12.94 6.52 -21.76
C GLU A 163 -13.22 7.43 -20.55
N LEU A 164 -14.51 7.70 -20.28
CA LEU A 164 -14.96 8.47 -19.12
C LEU A 164 -14.54 7.84 -17.78
N TYR A 165 -14.55 6.50 -17.69
CA TYR A 165 -14.16 5.79 -16.47
C TYR A 165 -12.68 5.99 -16.16
N PHE A 166 -11.81 5.82 -17.17
CA PHE A 166 -10.37 6.05 -17.00
C PHE A 166 -10.06 7.51 -16.71
N ARG A 167 -10.72 8.47 -17.37
CA ARG A 167 -10.56 9.90 -17.07
C ARG A 167 -10.90 10.21 -15.62
N PHE A 168 -12.00 9.65 -15.11
CA PHE A 168 -12.42 9.88 -13.73
C PHE A 168 -11.52 9.17 -12.70
N LEU A 169 -11.05 7.96 -13.01
CA LEU A 169 -10.09 7.21 -12.19
C LEU A 169 -8.77 7.98 -12.06
N ILE A 170 -8.19 8.43 -13.18
CA ILE A 170 -6.92 9.18 -13.18
C ILE A 170 -7.09 10.50 -12.44
N THR A 171 -8.19 11.22 -12.68
CA THR A 171 -8.47 12.49 -11.98
C THR A 171 -8.55 12.28 -10.47
N SER A 172 -9.31 11.27 -10.02
CA SER A 172 -9.46 10.95 -8.59
C SER A 172 -8.12 10.55 -7.97
N PHE A 173 -7.31 9.78 -8.70
CA PHE A 173 -5.97 9.38 -8.27
C PHE A 173 -5.06 10.61 -8.09
N ILE A 174 -5.03 11.53 -9.05
CA ILE A 174 -4.24 12.76 -8.98
C ILE A 174 -4.70 13.63 -7.80
N LEU A 175 -6.02 13.80 -7.59
CA LEU A 175 -6.54 14.56 -6.45
C LEU A 175 -6.15 13.91 -5.11
N SER A 176 -6.17 12.58 -5.02
CA SER A 176 -5.76 11.86 -3.80
C SER A 176 -4.28 12.07 -3.47
N LEU A 177 -3.41 12.06 -4.49
CA LEU A 177 -1.98 12.31 -4.33
C LEU A 177 -1.70 13.80 -4.03
N GLY A 178 -2.36 14.71 -4.75
CA GLY A 178 -2.27 16.14 -4.52
C GLY A 178 -2.70 16.53 -3.11
N GLY A 179 -3.80 15.97 -2.62
CA GLY A 179 -4.26 16.16 -1.23
C GLY A 179 -3.25 15.65 -0.21
N SER A 180 -2.64 14.49 -0.47
CA SER A 180 -1.61 13.91 0.40
C SER A 180 -0.33 14.76 0.46
N LEU A 181 0.09 15.35 -0.67
CA LEU A 181 1.27 16.21 -0.78
C LEU A 181 1.05 17.62 -0.24
N THR A 182 -0.16 18.16 -0.35
CA THR A 182 -0.50 19.50 0.14
C THR A 182 -0.68 19.55 1.65
N LEU A 183 -1.05 18.43 2.29
CA LEU A 183 -1.20 18.33 3.75
C LEU A 183 0.00 18.82 4.57
N PRO A 184 1.24 18.37 4.35
CA PRO A 184 2.40 18.87 5.09
C PRO A 184 2.66 20.35 4.85
N LEU A 185 2.37 20.86 3.64
CA LEU A 185 2.54 22.28 3.29
C LEU A 185 1.52 23.15 4.04
N VAL A 186 0.24 22.83 3.97
CA VAL A 186 -0.81 23.57 4.68
C VAL A 186 -0.59 23.52 6.18
N LYS A 187 -0.19 22.35 6.71
CA LYS A 187 0.14 22.22 8.12
C LYS A 187 1.31 23.11 8.53
N LYS A 188 2.34 23.26 7.70
CA LYS A 188 3.49 24.14 7.98
C LYS A 188 3.15 25.63 7.88
N VAL A 189 2.17 26.00 7.05
CA VAL A 189 1.73 27.39 6.88
C VAL A 189 0.73 27.81 7.97
N THR A 190 -0.02 26.86 8.53
CA THR A 190 -1.06 27.12 9.53
C THR A 190 -0.61 26.84 10.97
N ALA A 191 0.58 26.24 11.17
CA ALA A 191 1.23 26.05 12.47
C ALA A 191 2.08 27.25 12.85
#